data_AF-A0A3Q3KZG6-F1
#
_entry.id   AF-A0A3Q3KZG6-F1
#
_cell.length_a   1.000
_cell.length_b   1.000
_cell.length_c   1.000
_cell.angle_alpha   90.00
_cell.angle_beta   90.00
_cell.angle_gamma   90.00
#
_symmetry.space_group_name_H-M   'P 1'
#
loop_
_entity.id
_entity.type
_entity.pdbx_description
1 polymer ?
#
loop_
_entity_poly.entity_id
_entity_poly.type
_entity_poly.pdbx_seq_one_letter_code
_entity_poly.pdbx_strand_id
1 'polypeptide(L)'
;LADNNGEPTEDLVPAVLDASHQLSIVAFHIQPYRGRSDQSVHDNIKYIIDRYGDHGAFYKFTSSTGKSLPMFYIYDSYLTPPESWSELLTPTGSHSLRGTAYDSIFIALIVEERHKHDILAGGFNGMYTYFASNGFSFGSSHQNWKAIKAFCDSNNLLFIPSVGPGYIDTSIRPWNNHNTRNRVNGRYFETALHAALNVRPEIVTITSFNEWHEGTQIERAVPKKTVTRVYLDYQPHGPDHYLELTRRWAEQFNKEKEQWLI
;
A
#
# COMPACT_ATOMS: atom_id res chain seq x y z
N LEU A 1 -13.01 0.02 13.86
CA LEU A 1 -12.28 -0.44 15.06
C LEU A 1 -10.87 0.13 15.02
N ALA A 2 -10.31 0.55 16.15
CA ALA A 2 -8.93 1.01 16.25
C ALA A 2 -8.04 -0.10 16.83
N ASP A 3 -6.72 0.04 16.66
CA ASP A 3 -5.73 -0.77 17.38
C ASP A 3 -5.51 -0.18 18.80
N ASN A 4 -4.47 -0.63 19.51
CA ASN A 4 -4.17 -0.12 20.85
C ASN A 4 -3.60 1.32 20.86
N ASN A 5 -3.35 1.92 19.69
CA ASN A 5 -2.56 3.15 19.57
C ASN A 5 -3.30 4.29 18.85
N GLY A 6 -4.53 4.07 18.38
CA GLY A 6 -5.33 5.06 17.65
C GLY A 6 -6.75 5.23 18.18
N GLU A 7 -7.34 6.37 17.85
CA GLU A 7 -8.78 6.62 18.02
C GLU A 7 -9.56 6.14 16.78
N PRO A 8 -10.88 5.86 16.89
CA PRO A 8 -11.70 5.58 15.73
C PRO A 8 -11.70 6.77 14.75
N THR A 9 -11.32 6.52 13.49
CA THR A 9 -11.27 7.53 12.42
C THR A 9 -12.34 7.36 11.34
N GLU A 10 -13.25 6.41 11.55
CA GLU A 10 -14.24 6.00 10.55
C GLU A 10 -15.24 7.11 10.19
N ASP A 11 -15.60 7.96 11.16
CA ASP A 11 -16.47 9.13 10.94
C ASP A 11 -15.89 10.15 9.95
N LEU A 12 -14.59 10.10 9.66
CA LEU A 12 -13.93 10.98 8.68
C LEU A 12 -14.03 10.46 7.24
N VAL A 13 -14.37 9.17 7.05
CA VAL A 13 -14.41 8.53 5.73
C VAL A 13 -15.36 9.25 4.75
N PRO A 14 -16.60 9.63 5.13
CA PRO A 14 -17.46 10.42 4.25
C PRO A 14 -16.81 11.72 3.79
N ALA A 15 -16.18 12.47 4.70
CA ALA A 15 -15.54 13.75 4.36
C ALA A 15 -14.32 13.56 3.42
N VAL A 16 -13.55 12.49 3.59
CA VAL A 16 -12.45 12.13 2.69
C VAL A 16 -12.96 11.76 1.30
N LEU A 17 -14.06 10.98 1.24
CA LEU A 17 -14.70 10.60 -0.02
C LEU A 17 -15.25 11.83 -0.75
N ASP A 18 -15.95 12.72 -0.05
CA ASP A 18 -16.49 13.97 -0.60
C ASP A 18 -15.39 14.88 -1.13
N ALA A 19 -14.30 15.06 -0.36
CA ALA A 19 -13.16 15.86 -0.78
C ALA A 19 -12.41 15.25 -1.98
N SER A 20 -12.49 13.93 -2.14
CA SER A 20 -11.89 13.21 -3.28
C SER A 20 -12.79 13.20 -4.51
N HIS A 21 -14.09 13.45 -4.34
CA HIS A 21 -15.07 13.40 -5.41
C HIS A 21 -14.66 14.39 -6.52
N GLN A 22 -14.43 13.87 -7.73
CA GLN A 22 -13.94 14.57 -8.93
C GLN A 22 -12.42 14.77 -9.05
N LEU A 23 -11.64 14.55 -7.98
CA LEU A 23 -10.19 14.78 -8.00
C LEU A 23 -9.37 13.50 -7.85
N SER A 24 -9.93 12.47 -7.23
CA SER A 24 -9.22 11.24 -6.86
C SER A 24 -10.19 10.09 -6.59
N ILE A 25 -9.63 8.95 -6.20
CA ILE A 25 -10.31 7.72 -5.85
C ILE A 25 -9.77 7.21 -4.51
N VAL A 26 -10.64 6.55 -3.73
CA VAL A 26 -10.36 6.10 -2.36
C VAL A 26 -10.48 4.59 -2.28
N ALA A 27 -9.36 3.93 -1.99
CA ALA A 27 -9.30 2.53 -1.61
C ALA A 27 -9.07 2.41 -0.10
N PHE A 28 -9.29 1.22 0.47
CA PHE A 28 -9.15 1.00 1.90
C PHE A 28 -7.91 0.17 2.21
N HIS A 29 -7.09 0.67 3.14
CA HIS A 29 -5.94 -0.03 3.72
C HIS A 29 -6.32 -0.52 5.12
N ILE A 30 -6.68 -1.80 5.22
CA ILE A 30 -7.17 -2.42 6.45
C ILE A 30 -5.99 -2.71 7.38
N GLN A 31 -5.89 -1.89 8.42
CA GLN A 31 -4.89 -2.02 9.48
C GLN A 31 -5.14 -3.28 10.34
N PRO A 32 -4.13 -3.76 11.09
CA PRO A 32 -4.38 -4.64 12.21
C PRO A 32 -5.23 -3.90 13.24
N TYR A 33 -6.22 -4.60 13.78
CA TYR A 33 -7.05 -4.12 14.88
C TYR A 33 -7.30 -5.27 15.85
N ARG A 34 -7.69 -4.95 17.08
CA ARG A 34 -7.91 -5.96 18.12
C ARG A 34 -9.02 -6.92 17.68
N GLY A 35 -8.71 -8.22 17.71
CA GLY A 35 -9.65 -9.27 17.33
C GLY A 35 -9.84 -9.44 15.82
N ARG A 36 -8.95 -8.90 14.98
CA ARG A 36 -9.00 -9.12 13.53
C ARG A 36 -8.91 -10.62 13.19
N SER A 37 -9.93 -11.13 12.52
CA SER A 37 -10.02 -12.48 11.96
C SER A 37 -10.61 -12.43 10.54
N ASP A 38 -10.65 -13.57 9.87
CA ASP A 38 -11.41 -13.80 8.63
C ASP A 38 -12.88 -13.33 8.76
N GLN A 39 -13.58 -13.75 9.82
CA GLN A 39 -14.97 -13.33 10.06
C GLN A 39 -15.12 -11.84 10.33
N SER A 40 -14.25 -11.23 11.14
CA SER A 40 -14.35 -9.79 11.39
C SER A 40 -13.99 -8.98 10.14
N VAL A 41 -13.07 -9.46 9.31
CA VAL A 41 -12.76 -8.83 8.02
C VAL A 41 -13.93 -8.98 7.06
N HIS A 42 -14.56 -10.16 6.97
CA HIS A 42 -15.80 -10.36 6.21
C HIS A 42 -16.83 -9.27 6.53
N ASP A 43 -17.15 -9.09 7.82
CA ASP A 43 -18.17 -8.14 8.26
C ASP A 43 -17.77 -6.69 7.97
N ASN A 44 -16.48 -6.35 8.11
CA ASN A 44 -15.96 -5.03 7.77
C ASN A 44 -16.01 -4.75 6.26
N ILE A 45 -15.73 -5.75 5.40
CA ILE A 45 -15.82 -5.58 3.94
C ILE A 45 -17.27 -5.31 3.55
N LYS A 46 -18.20 -6.09 4.08
CA LYS A 46 -19.64 -5.87 3.88
C LYS A 46 -20.04 -4.47 4.35
N TYR A 47 -19.63 -4.07 5.54
CA TYR A 47 -19.90 -2.72 6.07
C TYR A 47 -19.37 -1.61 5.14
N ILE A 48 -18.10 -1.69 4.75
CA ILE A 48 -17.47 -0.67 3.90
C ILE A 48 -18.18 -0.57 2.54
N ILE A 49 -18.50 -1.71 1.91
CA ILE A 49 -19.19 -1.73 0.62
C ILE A 49 -20.62 -1.21 0.76
N ASP A 50 -21.38 -1.69 1.76
CA ASP A 50 -22.76 -1.25 1.99
C ASP A 50 -22.82 0.26 2.31
N ARG A 51 -21.83 0.80 3.03
CA ARG A 51 -21.82 2.19 3.50
C ARG A 51 -21.26 3.17 2.47
N TYR A 52 -20.25 2.77 1.70
CA TYR A 52 -19.43 3.65 0.87
C TYR A 52 -19.35 3.25 -0.62
N GLY A 53 -19.75 2.03 -0.97
CA GLY A 53 -19.53 1.44 -2.30
C GLY A 53 -20.23 2.14 -3.48
N ASP A 54 -21.28 2.91 -3.19
CA ASP A 54 -22.03 3.73 -4.16
C ASP A 54 -21.44 5.14 -4.34
N HIS A 55 -20.48 5.53 -3.51
CA HIS A 55 -19.86 6.85 -3.61
C HIS A 55 -18.96 6.95 -4.86
N GLY A 56 -19.06 8.05 -5.62
CA GLY A 56 -18.35 8.21 -6.90
C GLY A 56 -16.81 8.20 -6.80
N ALA A 57 -16.26 8.47 -5.62
CA ALA A 57 -14.82 8.35 -5.33
C ALA A 57 -14.40 6.95 -4.83
N PHE A 58 -15.33 6.03 -4.57
CA PHE A 58 -14.99 4.69 -4.07
C PHE A 58 -14.24 3.89 -5.15
N TYR A 59 -13.02 3.47 -4.84
CA TYR A 59 -12.14 2.86 -5.84
C TYR A 59 -12.59 1.45 -6.23
N LYS A 60 -12.65 1.21 -7.54
CA LYS A 60 -12.78 -0.12 -8.13
C LYS A 60 -11.63 -0.33 -9.11
N PHE A 61 -10.93 -1.45 -8.97
CA PHE A 61 -9.92 -1.91 -9.90
C PHE A 61 -10.58 -2.68 -11.03
N THR A 62 -10.27 -2.30 -12.27
CA THR A 62 -10.77 -2.98 -13.48
C THR A 62 -9.65 -3.86 -14.03
N SER A 63 -9.86 -5.18 -13.99
CA SER A 63 -8.92 -6.15 -14.53
C SER A 63 -8.85 -6.10 -16.07
N SER A 64 -7.86 -6.78 -16.64
CA SER A 64 -7.74 -7.00 -18.09
C SER A 64 -8.96 -7.70 -18.72
N THR A 65 -9.75 -8.42 -17.94
CA THR A 65 -11.01 -9.05 -18.37
C THR A 65 -12.22 -8.10 -18.32
N GLY A 66 -12.02 -6.84 -17.91
CA GLY A 66 -13.07 -5.83 -17.76
C GLY A 66 -13.88 -5.95 -16.47
N LYS A 67 -13.55 -6.90 -15.57
CA LYS A 67 -14.22 -7.04 -14.27
C LYS A 67 -13.76 -5.90 -13.36
N SER A 68 -14.70 -5.07 -12.90
CA SER A 68 -14.43 -3.96 -11.97
C SER A 68 -14.87 -4.32 -10.56
N LEU A 69 -13.93 -4.36 -9.61
CA LEU A 69 -14.15 -4.78 -8.23
C LEU A 69 -13.51 -3.81 -7.22
N PRO A 70 -14.10 -3.61 -6.03
CA PRO A 70 -13.42 -2.92 -4.93
C PRO A 70 -12.02 -3.48 -4.67
N MET A 71 -11.06 -2.66 -4.22
CA MET A 71 -9.73 -3.13 -3.84
C MET A 71 -9.41 -2.80 -2.38
N PHE A 72 -8.92 -3.81 -1.66
CA PHE A 72 -8.53 -3.71 -0.26
C PHE A 72 -7.10 -4.18 -0.05
N TYR A 73 -6.29 -3.35 0.60
CA TYR A 73 -4.95 -3.73 1.07
C TYR A 73 -5.06 -4.22 2.51
N ILE A 74 -4.47 -5.37 2.83
CA ILE A 74 -4.49 -5.92 4.19
C ILE A 74 -3.08 -5.79 4.79
N TYR A 75 -2.90 -4.84 5.72
CA TYR A 75 -1.63 -4.67 6.43
C TYR A 75 -1.40 -5.83 7.41
N ASP A 76 -0.16 -6.31 7.51
CA ASP A 76 0.21 -7.46 8.35
C ASP A 76 -0.70 -8.69 8.17
N SER A 77 -1.08 -8.97 6.92
CA SER A 77 -1.97 -10.10 6.59
C SER A 77 -1.45 -11.45 7.07
N TYR A 78 -0.12 -11.59 7.23
CA TYR A 78 0.55 -12.79 7.74
C TYR A 78 0.27 -13.09 9.23
N LEU A 79 -0.36 -12.18 9.97
CA LEU A 79 -0.80 -12.43 11.35
C LEU A 79 -2.03 -13.36 11.43
N THR A 80 -2.75 -13.52 10.31
CA THR A 80 -3.87 -14.46 10.18
C THR A 80 -3.41 -15.61 9.29
N PRO A 81 -3.63 -16.88 9.69
CA PRO A 81 -3.12 -18.02 8.96
C PRO A 81 -3.82 -18.18 7.60
N PRO A 82 -3.14 -18.78 6.59
CA PRO A 82 -3.69 -18.93 5.24
C PRO A 82 -4.97 -19.77 5.20
N GLU A 83 -5.16 -20.71 6.12
CA GLU A 83 -6.38 -21.50 6.24
C GLU A 83 -7.60 -20.62 6.58
N SER A 84 -7.46 -19.67 7.51
CA SER A 84 -8.53 -18.71 7.80
C SER A 84 -8.79 -17.78 6.61
N TRP A 85 -7.74 -17.33 5.92
CA TRP A 85 -7.92 -16.52 4.72
C TRP A 85 -8.63 -17.28 3.60
N SER A 86 -8.36 -18.58 3.44
CA SER A 86 -8.96 -19.37 2.37
C SER A 86 -10.45 -19.59 2.58
N GLU A 87 -10.92 -19.69 3.83
CA GLU A 87 -12.35 -19.73 4.18
C GLU A 87 -13.12 -18.47 3.71
N LEU A 88 -12.42 -17.33 3.63
CA LEU A 88 -12.98 -16.04 3.22
C LEU A 88 -12.78 -15.74 1.72
N LEU A 89 -11.60 -16.08 1.18
CA LEU A 89 -11.11 -15.55 -0.10
C LEU A 89 -11.07 -16.61 -1.21
N THR A 90 -11.42 -17.86 -0.95
CA THR A 90 -11.55 -18.89 -2.00
C THR A 90 -13.02 -19.19 -2.30
N PRO A 91 -13.40 -19.59 -3.53
CA PRO A 91 -14.79 -19.92 -3.87
C PRO A 91 -15.43 -21.05 -3.04
N THR A 92 -14.61 -21.91 -2.46
CA THR A 92 -15.05 -23.06 -1.65
C THR A 92 -15.05 -22.80 -0.15
N GLY A 93 -14.61 -21.62 0.29
CA GLY A 93 -14.56 -21.26 1.70
C GLY A 93 -15.96 -21.16 2.32
N SER A 94 -16.07 -21.51 3.60
CA SER A 94 -17.34 -21.59 4.36
C SER A 94 -18.12 -20.28 4.44
N HIS A 95 -17.44 -19.14 4.34
CA HIS A 95 -18.02 -17.79 4.38
C HIS A 95 -17.41 -16.90 3.31
N SER A 96 -17.21 -17.48 2.13
CA SER A 96 -16.53 -16.83 1.00
C SER A 96 -17.24 -15.55 0.55
N LEU A 97 -16.44 -14.52 0.25
CA LEU A 97 -16.91 -13.32 -0.46
C LEU A 97 -16.97 -13.52 -1.97
N ARG A 98 -16.34 -14.58 -2.51
CA ARG A 98 -16.20 -14.79 -3.96
C ARG A 98 -17.56 -15.07 -4.60
N GLY A 99 -17.83 -14.38 -5.70
CA GLY A 99 -19.11 -14.51 -6.43
C GLY A 99 -20.32 -13.89 -5.70
N THR A 100 -20.11 -13.19 -4.58
CA THR A 100 -21.14 -12.44 -3.87
C THR A 100 -21.14 -10.96 -4.29
N ALA A 101 -22.09 -10.17 -3.79
CA ALA A 101 -22.08 -8.70 -3.95
C ALA A 101 -20.87 -8.02 -3.28
N TYR A 102 -20.14 -8.74 -2.43
CA TYR A 102 -18.98 -8.26 -1.67
C TYR A 102 -17.64 -8.75 -2.22
N ASP A 103 -17.65 -9.45 -3.37
CA ASP A 103 -16.42 -9.88 -4.05
C ASP A 103 -15.53 -8.66 -4.35
N SER A 104 -14.23 -8.81 -4.10
CA SER A 104 -13.27 -7.71 -4.11
C SER A 104 -11.86 -8.21 -4.45
N ILE A 105 -10.96 -7.29 -4.78
CA ILE A 105 -9.54 -7.55 -4.96
C ILE A 105 -8.82 -7.36 -3.62
N PHE A 106 -8.23 -8.43 -3.10
CA PHE A 106 -7.50 -8.42 -1.82
C PHE A 106 -6.00 -8.52 -2.05
N ILE A 107 -5.24 -7.55 -1.52
CA ILE A 107 -3.79 -7.45 -1.67
C ILE A 107 -3.11 -7.66 -0.31
N ALA A 108 -2.31 -8.72 -0.20
CA ALA A 108 -1.61 -9.12 1.02
C ALA A 108 -0.23 -8.46 1.16
N LEU A 109 0.21 -8.23 2.40
CA LEU A 109 1.56 -7.73 2.66
C LEU A 109 2.58 -8.88 2.59
N ILE A 110 3.56 -8.78 1.68
CA ILE A 110 4.71 -9.69 1.64
C ILE A 110 5.87 -9.11 2.47
N VAL A 111 6.35 -9.89 3.44
CA VAL A 111 7.45 -9.51 4.35
C VAL A 111 8.61 -10.48 4.22
N GLU A 112 8.34 -11.78 4.36
CA GLU A 112 9.31 -12.85 4.21
C GLU A 112 9.08 -13.61 2.90
N GLU A 113 10.10 -14.31 2.41
CA GLU A 113 9.98 -15.08 1.16
C GLU A 113 8.90 -16.18 1.25
N ARG A 114 8.80 -16.86 2.41
CA ARG A 114 7.81 -17.92 2.63
C ARG A 114 6.37 -17.45 2.45
N HIS A 115 6.08 -16.17 2.75
CA HIS A 115 4.74 -15.61 2.63
C HIS A 115 4.19 -15.67 1.20
N LYS A 116 5.03 -15.80 0.15
CA LYS A 116 4.55 -15.99 -1.23
C LYS A 116 3.55 -17.16 -1.34
N HIS A 117 3.87 -18.28 -0.69
CA HIS A 117 3.04 -19.49 -0.76
C HIS A 117 1.83 -19.37 0.17
N ASP A 118 1.99 -18.77 1.36
CA ASP A 118 0.87 -18.54 2.29
C ASP A 118 -0.16 -17.58 1.67
N ILE A 119 0.29 -16.52 0.99
CA ILE A 119 -0.58 -15.56 0.28
C ILE A 119 -1.36 -16.25 -0.84
N LEU A 120 -0.69 -17.12 -1.62
CA LEU A 120 -1.35 -17.90 -2.67
C LEU A 120 -2.38 -18.86 -2.08
N ALA A 121 -2.01 -19.62 -1.05
CA ALA A 121 -2.89 -20.57 -0.37
C ALA A 121 -4.10 -19.89 0.30
N GLY A 122 -3.90 -18.67 0.81
CA GLY A 122 -4.96 -17.86 1.40
C GLY A 122 -5.95 -17.26 0.40
N GLY A 123 -5.76 -17.41 -0.92
CA GLY A 123 -6.73 -16.95 -1.93
C GLY A 123 -6.70 -15.43 -2.22
N PHE A 124 -5.60 -14.75 -1.86
CA PHE A 124 -5.40 -13.34 -2.20
C PHE A 124 -5.27 -13.12 -3.71
N ASN A 125 -5.59 -11.92 -4.17
CA ASN A 125 -5.46 -11.53 -5.58
C ASN A 125 -4.09 -10.94 -5.92
N GLY A 126 -3.28 -10.62 -4.92
CA GLY A 126 -1.97 -10.02 -5.13
C GLY A 126 -1.22 -9.75 -3.84
N MET A 127 -0.04 -9.16 -3.99
CA MET A 127 0.81 -8.76 -2.87
C MET A 127 1.46 -7.39 -3.08
N TYR A 128 1.64 -6.65 -1.99
CA TYR A 128 2.34 -5.36 -1.92
C TYR A 128 3.39 -5.37 -0.80
N THR A 129 4.30 -4.38 -0.80
CA THR A 129 5.54 -4.46 0.00
C THR A 129 5.61 -3.44 1.15
N TYR A 130 4.75 -2.41 1.14
CA TYR A 130 4.61 -1.31 2.09
C TYR A 130 5.89 -0.52 2.44
N PHE A 131 6.86 -1.14 3.11
CA PHE A 131 7.94 -0.43 3.80
C PHE A 131 8.82 0.39 2.84
N ALA A 132 9.01 1.67 3.17
CA ALA A 132 9.84 2.60 2.41
C ALA A 132 11.35 2.31 2.51
N SER A 133 11.78 1.56 3.54
CA SER A 133 13.18 1.19 3.75
C SER A 133 13.57 -0.03 2.93
N ASN A 134 14.38 0.20 1.89
CA ASN A 134 15.02 -0.84 1.11
C ASN A 134 15.93 -1.67 2.03
N GLY A 135 15.74 -2.99 2.04
CA GLY A 135 16.46 -3.91 2.90
C GLY A 135 15.80 -4.23 4.24
N PHE A 136 14.66 -3.62 4.58
CA PHE A 136 13.97 -3.89 5.86
C PHE A 136 13.34 -5.29 5.91
N SER A 137 12.72 -5.73 4.81
CA SER A 137 12.14 -7.05 4.67
C SER A 137 12.52 -7.68 3.32
N PHE A 138 12.23 -8.97 3.13
CA PHE A 138 12.38 -9.59 1.81
C PHE A 138 11.52 -8.85 0.77
N GLY A 139 10.29 -8.47 1.13
CA GLY A 139 9.37 -7.74 0.26
C GLY A 139 9.84 -6.33 -0.07
N SER A 140 10.40 -5.57 0.89
CA SER A 140 10.84 -4.19 0.65
C SER A 140 12.21 -4.07 0.00
N SER A 141 12.93 -5.18 -0.18
CA SER A 141 14.25 -5.21 -0.81
C SER A 141 14.12 -5.21 -2.34
N HIS A 142 14.54 -4.13 -2.99
CA HIS A 142 14.36 -3.93 -4.44
C HIS A 142 14.94 -5.07 -5.28
N GLN A 143 16.04 -5.68 -4.82
CA GLN A 143 16.69 -6.82 -5.49
C GLN A 143 15.78 -8.05 -5.65
N ASN A 144 14.77 -8.20 -4.78
CA ASN A 144 13.86 -9.34 -4.78
C ASN A 144 12.62 -9.12 -5.67
N TRP A 145 12.33 -7.88 -6.08
CA TRP A 145 11.10 -7.54 -6.79
C TRP A 145 10.95 -8.30 -8.12
N LYS A 146 12.05 -8.57 -8.83
CA LYS A 146 12.00 -9.39 -10.05
C LYS A 146 11.53 -10.82 -9.77
N ALA A 147 12.00 -11.43 -8.67
CA ALA A 147 11.60 -12.77 -8.28
C ALA A 147 10.15 -12.81 -7.78
N ILE A 148 9.73 -11.79 -7.02
CA ILE A 148 8.34 -11.66 -6.56
C ILE A 148 7.39 -11.48 -7.75
N LYS A 149 7.72 -10.59 -8.70
CA LYS A 149 6.93 -10.39 -9.92
C LYS A 149 6.81 -11.69 -10.73
N ALA A 150 7.91 -12.41 -10.94
CA ALA A 150 7.88 -13.69 -11.66
C ALA A 150 6.99 -14.74 -10.98
N PHE A 151 7.02 -14.79 -9.64
CA PHE A 151 6.10 -15.64 -8.87
C PHE A 151 4.65 -15.21 -9.06
N CYS A 152 4.36 -13.91 -9.00
CA CYS A 152 3.01 -13.39 -9.18
C CYS A 152 2.47 -13.68 -10.59
N ASP A 153 3.28 -13.47 -11.62
CA ASP A 153 2.91 -13.74 -13.01
C ASP A 153 2.58 -15.21 -13.25
N SER A 154 3.40 -16.10 -12.69
CA SER A 154 3.21 -17.55 -12.81
C SER A 154 1.95 -18.06 -12.09
N ASN A 155 1.41 -17.28 -11.15
CA ASN A 155 0.25 -17.65 -10.33
C ASN A 155 -0.95 -16.72 -10.51
N ASN A 156 -0.96 -15.88 -11.56
CA ASN A 156 -2.04 -14.92 -11.84
C ASN A 156 -2.36 -14.00 -10.64
N LEU A 157 -1.32 -13.51 -9.96
CA LEU A 157 -1.40 -12.56 -8.86
C LEU A 157 -0.94 -11.18 -9.32
N LEU A 158 -1.49 -10.13 -8.73
CA LEU A 158 -0.96 -8.77 -8.87
C LEU A 158 0.30 -8.61 -8.00
N PHE A 159 1.37 -8.05 -8.58
CA PHE A 159 2.47 -7.52 -7.81
C PHE A 159 2.42 -5.99 -7.79
N ILE A 160 2.31 -5.41 -6.59
CA ILE A 160 2.18 -3.98 -6.37
C ILE A 160 3.35 -3.49 -5.51
N PRO A 161 4.52 -3.18 -6.09
CA PRO A 161 5.65 -2.68 -5.32
C PRO A 161 5.31 -1.35 -4.65
N SER A 162 5.78 -1.18 -3.41
CA SER A 162 5.67 0.05 -2.64
C SER A 162 7.00 0.78 -2.62
N VAL A 163 6.98 2.06 -3.01
CA VAL A 163 8.15 2.94 -3.06
C VAL A 163 8.00 4.06 -2.04
N GLY A 164 9.11 4.53 -1.46
CA GLY A 164 9.07 5.65 -0.52
C GLY A 164 10.26 6.58 -0.67
N PRO A 165 10.13 7.86 -0.25
CA PRO A 165 11.14 8.88 -0.49
C PRO A 165 12.36 8.77 0.45
N GLY A 166 12.22 8.00 1.52
CA GLY A 166 13.20 7.76 2.57
C GLY A 166 12.48 7.23 3.81
N TYR A 167 13.20 7.11 4.92
CA TYR A 167 12.65 6.64 6.19
C TYR A 167 13.46 7.19 7.36
N ILE A 168 12.79 7.68 8.40
CA ILE A 168 13.38 8.04 9.68
C ILE A 168 12.28 8.16 10.75
N ASP A 169 12.27 7.22 11.70
CA ASP A 169 11.27 7.16 12.78
C ASP A 169 11.88 7.37 14.18
N THR A 170 13.16 7.75 14.26
CA THR A 170 13.93 7.82 15.52
C THR A 170 13.38 8.82 16.54
N SER A 171 12.44 9.69 16.12
CA SER A 171 11.73 10.58 17.04
C SER A 171 10.72 9.87 17.95
N ILE A 172 10.20 8.71 17.52
CA ILE A 172 9.30 7.85 18.29
C ILE A 172 9.89 6.46 18.57
N ARG A 173 10.86 6.00 17.75
CA ARG A 173 11.60 4.75 17.93
C ARG A 173 13.12 4.98 17.89
N PRO A 174 13.73 5.57 18.95
CA PRO A 174 15.16 5.92 18.94
C PRO A 174 16.12 4.75 18.66
N TRP A 175 15.69 3.53 18.94
CA TRP A 175 16.43 2.29 18.72
C TRP A 175 16.43 1.83 17.24
N ASN A 176 15.60 2.41 16.37
CA ASN A 176 15.37 1.92 15.01
C ASN A 176 16.25 2.61 13.93
N ASN A 177 17.33 3.28 14.34
CA ASN A 177 18.18 4.05 13.43
C ASN A 177 18.79 3.23 12.27
N HIS A 178 18.98 1.91 12.45
CA HIS A 178 19.51 1.03 11.40
C HIS A 178 18.62 0.97 10.14
N ASN A 179 17.33 1.26 10.28
CA ASN A 179 16.37 1.31 9.17
C ASN A 179 16.26 2.70 8.52
N THR A 180 16.97 3.71 9.05
CA THR A 180 16.96 5.06 8.47
C THR A 180 17.53 5.04 7.05
N ARG A 181 16.86 5.76 6.15
CA ARG A 181 17.26 5.94 4.75
C ARG A 181 17.17 7.42 4.42
N ASN A 182 18.32 8.06 4.25
CA ASN A 182 18.39 9.46 3.83
C ASN A 182 17.74 9.61 2.46
N ARG A 183 16.99 10.69 2.25
CA ARG A 183 16.33 10.94 0.96
C ARG A 183 17.30 11.30 -0.18
N VAL A 184 18.51 11.73 0.16
CA VAL A 184 19.60 12.14 -0.76
C VAL A 184 19.08 13.09 -1.86
N ASN A 185 18.35 14.12 -1.44
CA ASN A 185 17.70 15.12 -2.29
C ASN A 185 16.78 14.53 -3.37
N GLY A 186 16.14 13.39 -3.09
CA GLY A 186 15.22 12.71 -4.01
C GLY A 186 15.81 11.45 -4.67
N ARG A 187 17.15 11.30 -4.71
CA ARG A 187 17.79 10.16 -5.39
C ARG A 187 17.39 8.80 -4.82
N TYR A 188 17.12 8.72 -3.51
CA TYR A 188 16.61 7.49 -2.90
C TYR A 188 15.25 7.10 -3.47
N PHE A 189 14.35 8.08 -3.60
CA PHE A 189 13.02 7.88 -4.16
C PHE A 189 13.07 7.46 -5.63
N GLU A 190 13.88 8.17 -6.43
CA GLU A 190 14.05 7.87 -7.86
C GLU A 190 14.64 6.46 -8.08
N THR A 191 15.55 6.02 -7.21
CA THR A 191 16.08 4.65 -7.25
C THR A 191 14.99 3.61 -7.00
N ALA A 192 14.11 3.86 -6.02
CA ALA A 192 12.98 2.97 -5.74
C ALA A 192 11.97 2.95 -6.89
N LEU A 193 11.62 4.12 -7.44
CA LEU A 193 10.72 4.24 -8.59
C LEU A 193 11.27 3.54 -9.82
N HIS A 194 12.55 3.73 -10.14
CA HIS A 194 13.21 3.02 -11.24
C HIS A 194 13.19 1.49 -11.04
N ALA A 195 13.45 1.02 -9.81
CA ALA A 195 13.38 -0.40 -9.50
C ALA A 195 11.96 -0.96 -9.68
N ALA A 196 10.93 -0.18 -9.35
CA ALA A 196 9.53 -0.56 -9.53
C ALA A 196 9.16 -0.62 -11.02
N LEU A 197 9.57 0.36 -11.84
CA LEU A 197 9.29 0.36 -13.28
C LEU A 197 9.96 -0.83 -14.00
N ASN A 198 11.17 -1.21 -13.59
CA ASN A 198 11.92 -2.33 -14.17
C ASN A 198 11.19 -3.69 -14.08
N VAL A 199 10.29 -3.87 -13.12
CA VAL A 199 9.52 -5.11 -12.97
C VAL A 199 8.14 -5.03 -13.62
N ARG A 200 7.84 -3.95 -14.34
CA ARG A 200 6.61 -3.76 -15.13
C ARG A 200 5.31 -4.08 -14.36
N PRO A 201 5.07 -3.46 -13.19
CA PRO A 201 3.87 -3.71 -12.41
C PRO A 201 2.67 -2.99 -13.03
N GLU A 202 1.47 -3.46 -12.72
CA GLU A 202 0.25 -2.79 -13.15
C GLU A 202 -0.07 -1.55 -12.29
N ILE A 203 0.31 -1.62 -11.00
CA ILE A 203 0.10 -0.59 -9.98
C ILE A 203 1.41 -0.43 -9.20
N VAL A 204 1.77 0.82 -8.87
CA VAL A 204 2.82 1.15 -7.89
C VAL A 204 2.16 1.89 -6.74
N THR A 205 2.54 1.57 -5.50
CA THR A 205 2.06 2.29 -4.30
C THR A 205 3.17 3.20 -3.76
N ILE A 206 2.79 4.37 -3.24
CA ILE A 206 3.73 5.30 -2.61
C ILE A 206 3.50 5.27 -1.10
N THR A 207 4.54 4.89 -0.37
CA THR A 207 4.61 4.95 1.08
C THR A 207 5.46 6.16 1.46
N SER A 208 4.86 7.30 1.80
CA SER A 208 3.43 7.56 2.02
C SER A 208 3.04 8.97 1.61
N PHE A 209 1.74 9.31 1.62
CA PHE A 209 1.35 10.72 1.54
C PHE A 209 1.85 11.48 2.77
N ASN A 210 1.47 11.06 3.99
CA ASN A 210 1.64 11.82 5.23
C ASN A 210 1.94 10.99 6.49
N GLU A 211 2.64 9.85 6.41
CA GLU A 211 3.09 9.10 7.58
C GLU A 211 4.31 9.79 8.22
N TRP A 212 4.07 10.95 8.82
CA TRP A 212 5.09 11.86 9.38
C TRP A 212 5.94 11.21 10.46
N HIS A 213 5.36 10.28 11.23
CA HIS A 213 6.04 9.58 12.31
C HIS A 213 7.23 8.75 11.82
N GLU A 214 7.16 8.25 10.59
CA GLU A 214 8.19 7.41 9.97
C GLU A 214 9.05 8.15 8.95
N GLY A 215 8.79 9.44 8.73
CA GLY A 215 9.56 10.26 7.80
C GLY A 215 9.41 9.83 6.34
N THR A 216 8.33 9.13 5.99
CA THR A 216 8.08 8.58 4.64
C THR A 216 7.18 9.47 3.78
N GLN A 217 6.67 10.57 4.33
CA GLN A 217 5.71 11.47 3.67
C GLN A 217 6.28 12.12 2.41
N ILE A 218 5.46 12.21 1.35
CA ILE A 218 5.69 13.09 0.19
C ILE A 218 4.99 14.45 0.34
N GLU A 219 4.11 14.60 1.33
CA GLU A 219 3.48 15.86 1.70
C GLU A 219 4.54 16.96 1.95
N ARG A 220 4.14 18.21 1.69
CA ARG A 220 4.99 19.40 1.81
C ARG A 220 5.63 19.48 3.19
N ALA A 221 6.95 19.58 3.24
CA ALA A 221 7.69 19.89 4.46
C ALA A 221 8.45 21.22 4.32
N VAL A 222 8.49 21.99 5.40
CA VAL A 222 9.18 23.27 5.48
C VAL A 222 10.25 23.23 6.57
N PRO A 223 11.38 23.96 6.42
CA PRO A 223 12.37 24.08 7.48
C PRO A 223 11.76 24.59 8.78
N LYS A 224 12.04 23.91 9.89
CA LYS A 224 11.58 24.31 11.21
C LYS A 224 12.65 24.09 12.26
N LYS A 225 12.87 25.12 13.08
CA LYS A 225 13.73 25.06 14.26
C LYS A 225 12.93 25.51 15.49
N THR A 226 13.09 24.79 16.58
CA THR A 226 12.69 25.17 17.93
C THR A 226 13.94 25.35 18.79
N VAL A 227 13.77 25.70 20.07
CA VAL A 227 14.90 25.80 21.01
C VAL A 227 15.64 24.47 21.16
N THR A 228 14.91 23.35 21.13
CA THR A 228 15.45 22.01 21.44
C THR A 228 15.63 21.13 20.21
N ARG A 229 15.12 21.52 19.04
CA ARG A 229 15.09 20.65 17.86
C ARG A 229 15.25 21.43 16.56
N VAL A 230 16.09 20.89 15.68
CA VAL A 230 16.09 21.23 14.25
C VAL A 230 15.41 20.08 13.53
N TYR A 231 14.32 20.35 12.83
CA TYR A 231 13.62 19.34 12.04
C TYR A 231 14.32 19.17 10.69
N LEU A 232 14.29 17.94 10.17
CA LEU A 232 14.71 17.68 8.80
C LEU A 232 13.69 18.30 7.82
N ASP A 233 14.18 18.69 6.66
CA ASP A 233 13.39 19.33 5.62
C ASP A 233 13.87 18.89 4.23
N TYR A 234 13.39 19.56 3.18
CA TYR A 234 13.65 19.20 1.78
C TYR A 234 14.70 20.08 1.10
N GLN A 235 15.39 20.94 1.85
CA GLN A 235 16.42 21.81 1.28
C GLN A 235 17.56 20.99 0.61
N PRO A 236 18.15 21.51 -0.49
CA PRO A 236 17.98 22.85 -1.05
C PRO A 236 16.75 23.03 -1.94
N HIS A 237 15.91 22.00 -2.09
CA HIS A 237 14.67 22.08 -2.88
C HIS A 237 13.52 22.72 -2.09
N GLY A 238 12.44 23.05 -2.81
CA GLY A 238 11.22 23.60 -2.22
C GLY A 238 10.34 22.54 -1.52
N PRO A 239 9.30 22.97 -0.79
CA PRO A 239 8.39 22.05 -0.08
C PRO A 239 7.68 21.05 -0.99
N ASP A 240 7.48 21.40 -2.27
CA ASP A 240 6.80 20.58 -3.27
C ASP A 240 7.67 19.50 -3.93
N HIS A 241 8.96 19.43 -3.61
CA HIS A 241 9.94 18.59 -4.33
C HIS A 241 9.48 17.14 -4.54
N TYR A 242 8.94 16.49 -3.50
CA TYR A 242 8.50 15.09 -3.60
C TYR A 242 7.17 14.92 -4.33
N LEU A 243 6.29 15.92 -4.32
CA LEU A 243 5.07 15.93 -5.15
C LEU A 243 5.43 16.08 -6.63
N GLU A 244 6.39 16.95 -6.96
CA GLU A 244 6.90 17.14 -8.32
C GLU A 244 7.63 15.90 -8.85
N LEU A 245 8.43 15.24 -8.01
CA LEU A 245 9.04 13.94 -8.32
C LEU A 245 7.98 12.88 -8.62
N THR A 246 6.98 12.75 -7.73
CA THR A 246 5.88 11.81 -7.92
C THR A 246 5.16 12.05 -9.24
N ARG A 247 4.83 13.30 -9.58
CA ARG A 247 4.18 13.65 -10.85
C ARG A 247 5.02 13.21 -12.05
N ARG A 248 6.31 13.56 -12.08
CA ARG A 248 7.22 13.19 -13.20
C ARG A 248 7.31 11.68 -13.39
N TRP A 249 7.39 10.92 -12.31
CA TRP A 249 7.47 9.47 -12.38
C TRP A 249 6.13 8.80 -12.69
N ALA A 250 5.00 9.39 -12.29
CA ALA A 250 3.68 8.92 -12.71
C ALA A 250 3.48 9.10 -14.22
N GLU A 251 3.90 10.25 -14.77
CA GLU A 251 3.90 10.50 -16.23
C GLU A 251 4.79 9.47 -16.97
N GLN A 252 6.00 9.21 -16.46
CA GLN A 252 6.90 8.21 -17.02
C GLN A 252 6.32 6.79 -16.93
N PHE A 253 5.75 6.41 -15.79
CA PHE A 253 5.12 5.11 -15.59
C PHE A 253 3.99 4.87 -16.58
N ASN A 254 3.11 5.85 -16.78
CA ASN A 254 2.01 5.74 -17.75
C ASN A 254 2.53 5.56 -19.18
N LYS A 255 3.55 6.32 -19.58
CA LYS A 255 4.20 6.20 -20.89
C LYS A 255 4.82 4.81 -21.11
N GLU A 256 5.52 4.27 -20.11
CA GLU A 256 6.11 2.93 -20.21
C GLU A 256 5.03 1.84 -20.22
N LYS A 257 3.98 1.99 -19.40
CA LYS A 257 2.87 1.04 -19.35
C LYS A 257 2.15 0.93 -20.69
N GLU A 258 1.93 2.03 -21.40
CA GLU A 258 1.39 2.01 -22.76
C GLU A 258 2.28 1.21 -23.72
N GLN A 259 3.61 1.31 -23.59
CA GLN A 259 4.55 0.57 -24.42
C GLN A 259 4.63 -0.93 -24.10
N TRP A 260 4.35 -1.33 -22.85
CA TRP A 260 4.33 -2.74 -22.47
C TRP A 260 3.10 -3.50 -22.99
N LEU A 261 2.03 -2.77 -23.33
CA LEU A 261 0.77 -3.31 -23.82
C LEU A 261 0.72 -3.44 -25.36
N ILE A 262 1.78 -2.99 -26.06
CA ILE A 262 2.02 -3.17 -27.49
C ILE A 262 2.91 -4.40 -27.68
#